data_AF-A2Q5G4-F1
#
_entry.id   AF-A2Q5G4-F1
#
_cell.length_a   1.000
_cell.length_b   1.000
_cell.length_c   1.000
_cell.angle_alpha   90.00
_cell.angle_beta   90.00
_cell.angle_gamma   90.00
#
_symmetry.space_group_name_H-M   'P 1'
#
loop_
_entity.id
_entity.type
_entity.pdbx_description
1 polymer ?
#
loop_
_entity_poly.entity_id
_entity_poly.type
_entity_poly.pdbx_seq_one_letter_code
_entity_poly.pdbx_strand_id
1 'polypeptide(L)'
;MFLAAVARPRFDSHRNVTFDGKIGVFPFVIREPAKRTSVNRVAGTMETKPILSVTRAIIRSFYINKVLPSVMDKCPIEDIGNLIFIQQDNARTHIDIDDEEFCEAAKKNGFDIRLMCQPPNSPELNVLDLGFFRAIQSLQQKKVSQTIDELVNAVEMSFDEFSPIKSNHIFLTLQMCMDEIMKAKGSNRFRISHIKKKVLERQGQLPTNVSCDSNLVQEVLNFLN
;
A
#
# COMPACT_ATOMS: atom_id res chain seq x y z
N MET A 1 12.29 -8.39 2.20
CA MET A 1 11.13 -7.96 1.38
C MET A 1 9.93 -7.83 2.30
N PHE A 2 9.00 -6.94 1.99
CA PHE A 2 7.81 -6.69 2.81
C PHE A 2 6.57 -6.69 1.93
N LEU A 3 5.44 -7.12 2.49
CA LEU A 3 4.11 -6.83 1.94
C LEU A 3 3.61 -5.56 2.64
N ALA A 4 3.24 -4.53 1.89
CA ALA A 4 2.67 -3.31 2.47
C ALA A 4 1.22 -3.15 1.99
N ALA A 5 0.37 -2.64 2.87
CA ALA A 5 -0.98 -2.24 2.57
C ALA A 5 -1.20 -0.83 3.11
N VAL A 6 -1.75 0.04 2.25
CA VAL A 6 -2.09 1.42 2.59
C VAL A 6 -3.40 1.81 1.93
N ALA A 7 -4.11 2.73 2.55
CA ALA A 7 -5.33 3.36 2.06
C ALA A 7 -5.14 4.89 2.06
N ARG A 8 -6.06 5.61 1.41
CA ARG A 8 -5.98 7.07 1.39
C ARG A 8 -6.22 7.62 2.80
N PRO A 9 -5.34 8.47 3.33
CA PRO A 9 -5.58 9.15 4.60
C PRO A 9 -6.81 10.04 4.52
N ARG A 10 -7.55 10.15 5.62
CA ARG A 10 -8.73 11.02 5.78
C ARG A 10 -8.48 12.10 6.82
N PHE A 11 -9.11 13.24 6.59
CA PHE A 11 -8.98 14.42 7.42
C PHE A 11 -10.36 15.02 7.67
N ASP A 12 -10.58 15.60 8.85
CA ASP A 12 -11.78 16.38 9.15
C ASP A 12 -11.74 17.77 8.49
N SER A 13 -12.79 18.57 8.70
CA SER A 13 -12.89 19.96 8.20
C SER A 13 -11.80 20.88 8.77
N HIS A 14 -11.21 20.53 9.90
CA HIS A 14 -10.12 21.25 10.56
C HIS A 14 -8.74 20.72 10.17
N ARG A 15 -8.67 19.75 9.25
CA ARG A 15 -7.45 19.07 8.77
C ARG A 15 -6.77 18.17 9.82
N ASN A 16 -7.47 17.78 10.87
CA ASN A 16 -6.98 16.74 11.77
C ASN A 16 -7.09 15.38 11.08
N VAL A 17 -6.11 14.51 11.30
CA VAL A 17 -6.12 13.15 10.75
C VAL A 17 -7.20 12.34 11.46
N THR A 18 -8.22 11.90 10.73
CA THR A 18 -9.24 10.97 11.23
C THR A 18 -8.93 9.52 10.87
N PHE A 19 -8.14 9.32 9.81
CA PHE A 19 -7.59 8.03 9.41
C PHE A 19 -6.26 8.25 8.72
N ASP A 20 -5.19 7.61 9.19
CA ASP A 20 -3.84 7.84 8.67
C ASP A 20 -3.53 7.06 7.38
N GLY A 21 -4.40 6.12 7.00
CA GLY A 21 -4.25 5.29 5.81
C GLY A 21 -3.25 4.13 5.97
N LYS A 22 -2.64 3.92 7.14
CA LYS A 22 -1.63 2.89 7.35
C LYS A 22 -2.28 1.57 7.77
N ILE A 23 -2.46 0.65 6.82
CA ILE A 23 -3.00 -0.68 7.12
C ILE A 23 -1.93 -1.57 7.74
N GLY A 24 -0.79 -1.74 7.08
CA GLY A 24 0.35 -2.44 7.67
C GLY A 24 1.53 -2.65 6.74
N VAL A 25 2.66 -3.01 7.33
CA VAL A 25 3.88 -3.45 6.64
C VAL A 25 4.33 -4.77 7.28
N PHE A 26 4.44 -5.82 6.47
CA PHE A 26 4.61 -7.18 6.95
C PHE A 26 5.89 -7.78 6.38
N PRO A 27 6.93 -8.03 7.19
CA PRO A 27 8.18 -8.60 6.72
C PRO A 27 8.00 -10.06 6.28
N PHE A 28 8.57 -10.42 5.13
CA PHE A 28 8.70 -11.82 4.72
C PHE A 28 9.88 -12.47 5.47
N VAL A 29 9.65 -12.81 6.73
CA VAL A 29 10.64 -13.44 7.61
C VAL A 29 10.04 -14.63 8.35
N ILE A 30 10.90 -15.54 8.78
CA ILE A 30 10.59 -16.65 9.68
C ILE A 30 11.52 -16.59 10.88
N ARG A 31 11.04 -17.05 12.04
CA ARG A 31 11.90 -17.26 13.21
C ARG A 31 12.25 -18.73 13.30
N GLU A 32 13.54 -19.06 13.28
CA GLU A 32 14.01 -20.43 13.44
C GLU A 32 15.19 -20.52 14.41
N PRO A 33 15.34 -21.62 15.18
CA PRO A 33 16.46 -21.78 16.09
C PRO A 33 17.78 -21.94 15.32
N ALA A 34 18.84 -21.29 15.83
CA ALA A 34 20.19 -21.40 15.31
C ALA A 34 20.66 -22.87 15.32
N LYS A 35 21.06 -23.38 14.15
CA LYS A 35 21.46 -24.80 14.00
C LYS A 35 22.85 -25.11 14.58
N ARG A 36 23.71 -24.11 14.74
CA ARG A 36 25.10 -24.26 15.21
C ARG A 36 25.45 -23.12 16.16
N THR A 37 26.28 -23.44 17.16
CA THR A 37 26.91 -22.42 18.01
C THR A 37 27.97 -21.67 17.21
N SER A 38 28.06 -20.37 17.44
CA SER A 38 29.09 -19.49 16.92
C SER A 38 29.55 -18.53 18.02
N VAL A 39 30.60 -17.74 17.76
CA VAL A 39 31.08 -16.71 18.69
C VAL A 39 29.97 -15.72 19.09
N ASN A 40 29.02 -15.47 18.19
CA ASN A 40 27.99 -14.46 18.40
C ASN A 40 26.67 -15.03 18.97
N ARG A 41 26.51 -16.36 19.08
CA ARG A 41 25.26 -17.00 19.53
C ARG A 41 25.38 -18.51 19.72
N VAL A 42 24.67 -19.03 20.72
CA VAL A 42 24.55 -20.46 21.01
C VAL A 42 23.54 -21.14 20.06
N ALA A 43 23.74 -22.43 19.76
CA ALA A 43 22.74 -23.24 19.07
C ALA A 43 21.40 -23.23 19.86
N GLY A 44 20.29 -23.17 19.13
CA GLY A 44 18.95 -23.06 19.71
C GLY A 44 18.43 -21.64 19.89
N THR A 45 19.28 -20.61 19.84
CA THR A 45 18.82 -19.21 19.89
C THR A 45 17.93 -18.90 18.69
N MET A 46 16.73 -18.35 18.91
CA MET A 46 15.80 -18.00 17.83
C MET A 46 16.35 -16.85 16.98
N GLU A 47 16.45 -17.08 15.67
CA GLU A 47 16.94 -16.13 14.69
C GLU A 47 15.84 -15.77 13.68
N THR A 48 15.77 -14.50 13.33
CA THR A 48 14.95 -14.04 12.22
C THR A 48 15.71 -14.23 10.91
N LYS A 49 15.09 -14.94 9.97
CA LYS A 49 15.64 -15.20 8.63
C LYS A 49 14.66 -14.75 7.56
N PRO A 50 15.17 -14.24 6.42
CA PRO A 50 14.31 -13.83 5.34
C PRO A 50 13.75 -15.07 4.65
N ILE A 51 12.48 -15.00 4.28
CA ILE A 51 11.91 -15.96 3.34
C ILE A 51 12.52 -15.66 1.97
N LEU A 52 13.33 -16.59 1.47
CA LEU A 52 14.10 -16.38 0.23
C LEU A 52 13.25 -16.48 -1.03
N SER A 53 12.13 -17.20 -0.98
CA SER A 53 11.20 -17.35 -2.10
C SER A 53 9.78 -17.13 -1.61
N VAL A 54 9.15 -16.05 -2.10
CA VAL A 54 7.76 -15.74 -1.80
C VAL A 54 6.87 -16.41 -2.84
N THR A 55 6.13 -17.41 -2.39
CA THR A 55 5.21 -18.19 -3.23
C THR A 55 3.78 -17.65 -3.12
N ARG A 56 2.90 -18.08 -4.02
CA ARG A 56 1.48 -17.77 -3.96
C ARG A 56 0.83 -18.18 -2.64
N ALA A 57 1.21 -19.33 -2.08
CA ALA A 57 0.73 -19.77 -0.77
C ALA A 57 1.17 -18.85 0.37
N ILE A 58 2.41 -18.33 0.31
CA ILE A 58 2.89 -17.34 1.29
C ILE A 58 2.12 -16.03 1.16
N ILE A 59 1.91 -15.53 -0.06
CA ILE A 59 1.12 -14.32 -0.31
C ILE A 59 -0.31 -14.48 0.20
N ARG A 60 -0.98 -15.60 -0.12
CA ARG A 60 -2.31 -15.93 0.40
C ARG A 60 -2.36 -15.87 1.92
N SER A 61 -1.43 -16.55 2.57
CA SER A 61 -1.34 -16.57 4.03
C SER A 61 -1.13 -15.18 4.61
N PHE A 62 -0.34 -14.32 3.97
CA PHE A 62 -0.18 -12.94 4.39
C PHE A 62 -1.46 -12.12 4.20
N TYR A 63 -2.19 -12.29 3.09
CA TYR A 63 -3.48 -11.63 2.92
C TYR A 63 -4.48 -12.06 4.01
N ILE A 64 -4.65 -13.37 4.21
CA ILE A 64 -5.65 -13.92 5.13
C ILE A 64 -5.30 -13.63 6.59
N ASN A 65 -4.04 -13.82 6.98
CA ASN A 65 -3.63 -13.78 8.40
C ASN A 65 -3.05 -12.45 8.84
N LYS A 66 -2.76 -11.52 7.91
CA LYS A 66 -2.15 -10.22 8.22
C LYS A 66 -2.95 -9.06 7.65
N VAL A 67 -3.15 -9.02 6.33
CA VAL A 67 -3.79 -7.87 5.68
C VAL A 67 -5.25 -7.76 6.04
N LEU A 68 -6.05 -8.82 5.86
CA LEU A 68 -7.49 -8.79 6.14
C LEU A 68 -7.77 -8.42 7.60
N PRO A 69 -7.13 -9.03 8.62
CA PRO A 69 -7.30 -8.58 10.00
C PRO A 69 -6.94 -7.10 10.20
N SER A 70 -5.85 -6.63 9.59
CA SER A 70 -5.44 -5.22 9.72
C SER A 70 -6.40 -4.25 9.03
N VAL A 71 -7.00 -4.66 7.91
CA VAL A 71 -8.07 -3.89 7.26
C VAL A 71 -9.28 -3.86 8.20
N MET A 72 -9.76 -5.00 8.68
CA MET A 72 -10.95 -5.06 9.54
C MET A 72 -10.79 -4.27 10.85
N ASP A 73 -9.57 -4.25 11.42
CA ASP A 73 -9.25 -3.51 12.66
C ASP A 73 -9.16 -1.99 12.44
N LYS A 74 -8.57 -1.57 11.31
CA LYS A 74 -8.23 -0.15 11.07
C LYS A 74 -9.17 0.57 10.12
N CYS A 75 -10.06 -0.14 9.45
CA CYS A 75 -10.99 0.44 8.49
C CYS A 75 -11.90 1.46 9.20
N PRO A 76 -12.09 2.67 8.65
CA PRO A 76 -13.05 3.62 9.19
C PRO A 76 -14.44 2.99 9.34
N ILE A 77 -15.11 3.26 10.46
CA ILE A 77 -16.44 2.71 10.77
C ILE A 77 -17.45 3.04 9.65
N GLU A 78 -17.30 4.19 9.02
CA GLU A 78 -18.11 4.66 7.88
C GLU A 78 -18.04 3.73 6.64
N ASP A 79 -16.96 2.97 6.51
CA ASP A 79 -16.75 2.05 5.39
C ASP A 79 -17.25 0.64 5.69
N ILE A 80 -17.65 0.34 6.94
CA ILE A 80 -18.19 -0.97 7.31
C ILE A 80 -19.50 -1.21 6.55
N GLY A 81 -19.62 -2.37 5.89
CA GLY A 81 -20.73 -2.72 5.03
C GLY A 81 -20.63 -2.19 3.59
N ASN A 82 -19.64 -1.33 3.30
CA ASN A 82 -19.31 -0.96 1.93
C ASN A 82 -18.33 -1.97 1.32
N LEU A 83 -18.32 -2.03 -0.01
CA LEU A 83 -17.36 -2.82 -0.78
C LEU A 83 -15.96 -2.18 -0.69
N ILE A 84 -14.98 -2.95 -0.22
CA ILE A 84 -13.58 -2.55 -0.11
C ILE A 84 -12.77 -3.31 -1.16
N PHE A 85 -11.99 -2.57 -1.95
CA PHE A 85 -11.03 -3.17 -2.88
C PHE A 85 -9.62 -3.13 -2.31
N ILE A 86 -8.95 -4.28 -2.31
CA ILE A 86 -7.51 -4.39 -2.16
C ILE A 86 -6.92 -4.50 -3.56
N GLN A 87 -6.18 -3.48 -3.99
CA GLN A 87 -5.46 -3.50 -5.25
C GLN A 87 -4.09 -4.18 -5.07
N GLN A 88 -3.74 -5.07 -5.99
CA GLN A 88 -2.41 -5.70 -6.10
C GLN A 88 -1.80 -5.50 -7.49
N ASP A 89 -0.49 -5.71 -7.61
CA ASP A 89 0.17 -5.75 -8.92
C ASP A 89 -0.08 -7.10 -9.63
N ASN A 90 0.46 -7.24 -10.84
CA ASN A 90 0.31 -8.45 -11.65
C ASN A 90 1.47 -9.45 -11.48
N ALA A 91 2.23 -9.41 -10.37
CA ALA A 91 3.33 -10.35 -10.17
C ALA A 91 2.79 -11.78 -10.05
N ARG A 92 3.49 -12.74 -10.66
CA ARG A 92 3.06 -14.15 -10.77
C ARG A 92 2.76 -14.82 -9.42
N THR A 93 3.37 -14.30 -8.36
CA THR A 93 3.24 -14.77 -6.98
C THR A 93 1.95 -14.30 -6.31
N HIS A 94 1.24 -13.32 -6.86
CA HIS A 94 -0.07 -12.93 -6.33
C HIS A 94 -1.10 -14.05 -6.54
N ILE A 95 -2.11 -14.02 -5.68
CA ILE A 95 -3.28 -14.91 -5.77
C ILE A 95 -4.27 -14.35 -6.79
N ASP A 96 -5.08 -15.24 -7.36
CA ASP A 96 -6.16 -14.86 -8.27
C ASP A 96 -7.23 -14.03 -7.51
N ILE A 97 -7.96 -13.17 -8.23
CA ILE A 97 -8.92 -12.25 -7.61
C ILE A 97 -10.13 -12.97 -6.98
N ASP A 98 -10.35 -14.20 -7.43
CA ASP A 98 -11.39 -15.16 -7.07
C ASP A 98 -10.83 -16.34 -6.25
N ASP A 99 -9.65 -16.19 -5.66
CA ASP A 99 -9.05 -17.17 -4.75
C ASP A 99 -10.03 -17.53 -3.60
N GLU A 100 -10.47 -18.78 -3.57
CA GLU A 100 -11.57 -19.26 -2.72
C GLU A 100 -11.30 -19.02 -1.23
N GLU A 101 -10.12 -19.42 -0.75
CA GLU A 101 -9.69 -19.24 0.64
C GLU A 101 -9.67 -17.74 1.04
N PHE A 102 -9.17 -16.88 0.15
CA PHE A 102 -9.20 -15.43 0.39
C PHE A 102 -10.64 -14.90 0.44
N CYS A 103 -11.48 -15.26 -0.56
CA CYS A 103 -12.86 -14.80 -0.65
C CYS A 103 -13.70 -15.20 0.57
N GLU A 104 -13.50 -16.40 1.10
CA GLU A 104 -14.15 -16.84 2.34
C GLU A 104 -13.70 -16.02 3.55
N ALA A 105 -12.40 -15.78 3.69
CA ALA A 105 -11.87 -14.97 4.79
C ALA A 105 -12.31 -13.50 4.70
N ALA A 106 -12.38 -12.97 3.49
CA ALA A 106 -12.67 -11.57 3.20
C ALA A 106 -14.13 -11.16 3.47
N LYS A 107 -15.05 -12.14 3.58
CA LYS A 107 -16.48 -11.93 3.87
C LYS A 107 -16.82 -12.01 5.36
N LYS A 108 -15.85 -12.31 6.22
CA LYS A 108 -16.07 -12.43 7.67
C LYS A 108 -16.39 -11.06 8.27
N ASN A 109 -17.09 -11.09 9.41
CA ASN A 109 -17.36 -9.90 10.23
C ASN A 109 -18.14 -8.77 9.52
N GLY A 110 -18.93 -9.10 8.49
CA GLY A 110 -19.77 -8.12 7.77
C GLY A 110 -19.02 -7.25 6.77
N PHE A 111 -17.77 -7.59 6.44
CA PHE A 111 -17.01 -6.92 5.38
C PHE A 111 -17.27 -7.58 4.02
N ASP A 112 -17.28 -6.79 2.94
CA ASP A 112 -17.16 -7.27 1.56
C ASP A 112 -15.84 -6.74 1.01
N ILE A 113 -14.77 -7.52 1.19
CA ILE A 113 -13.43 -7.18 0.69
C ILE A 113 -13.14 -8.01 -0.55
N ARG A 114 -12.68 -7.35 -1.63
CA ARG A 114 -12.34 -8.02 -2.90
C ARG A 114 -10.95 -7.63 -3.37
N LEU A 115 -10.31 -8.54 -4.06
CA LEU A 115 -9.06 -8.23 -4.77
C LEU A 115 -9.37 -7.62 -6.12
N MET A 116 -8.48 -6.73 -6.56
CA MET A 116 -8.41 -6.29 -7.93
C MET A 116 -6.95 -6.15 -8.35
N CYS A 117 -6.67 -6.34 -9.63
CA CYS A 117 -5.35 -6.07 -10.19
C CYS A 117 -5.29 -4.64 -10.71
N GLN A 118 -4.13 -4.00 -10.58
CA GLN A 118 -3.85 -2.80 -11.35
C GLN A 118 -3.81 -3.11 -12.87
N PRO A 119 -4.02 -2.12 -13.73
CA PRO A 119 -3.79 -2.28 -15.17
C PRO A 119 -2.36 -2.78 -15.48
N PRO A 120 -2.17 -3.68 -16.46
CA PRO A 120 -0.86 -4.20 -16.82
C PRO A 120 0.12 -3.09 -17.22
N ASN A 121 1.38 -3.18 -16.77
CA ASN A 121 2.45 -2.23 -17.06
C ASN A 121 2.17 -0.78 -16.63
N SER A 122 1.33 -0.57 -15.62
CA SER A 122 1.00 0.77 -15.09
C SER A 122 1.46 0.96 -13.63
N PRO A 123 2.78 1.02 -13.35
CA PRO A 123 3.28 1.26 -12.00
C PRO A 123 2.79 2.59 -11.39
N GLU A 124 2.46 3.57 -12.23
CA GLU A 124 1.87 4.84 -11.83
C GLU A 124 0.47 4.72 -11.21
N LEU A 125 -0.21 3.60 -11.45
CA LEU A 125 -1.53 3.27 -10.90
C LEU A 125 -1.46 2.44 -9.63
N ASN A 126 -0.26 2.23 -9.09
CA ASN A 126 -0.02 1.59 -7.81
C ASN A 126 0.61 2.60 -6.84
N VAL A 127 -0.12 2.95 -5.78
CA VAL A 127 0.34 3.95 -4.81
C VAL A 127 1.66 3.55 -4.13
N LEU A 128 1.90 2.24 -3.99
CA LEU A 128 3.10 1.72 -3.35
C LEU A 128 4.35 2.03 -4.19
N ASP A 129 4.29 1.70 -5.49
CA ASP A 129 5.37 1.92 -6.45
C ASP A 129 5.52 3.40 -6.83
N LEU A 130 4.40 4.11 -6.99
CA LEU A 130 4.37 5.50 -7.42
C LEU A 130 5.17 6.42 -6.48
N GLY A 131 5.23 6.11 -5.19
CA GLY A 131 6.07 6.89 -4.28
C GLY A 131 6.16 6.40 -2.84
N PHE A 132 5.28 5.52 -2.38
CA PHE A 132 5.28 5.12 -0.97
C PHE A 132 6.55 4.36 -0.60
N PHE A 133 6.95 3.34 -1.37
CA PHE A 133 8.16 2.57 -1.08
C PHE A 133 9.41 3.43 -1.08
N ARG A 134 9.53 4.36 -2.04
CA ARG A 134 10.65 5.32 -2.08
C ARG A 134 10.69 6.20 -0.83
N ALA A 135 9.53 6.62 -0.34
CA ALA A 135 9.43 7.45 0.86
C ALA A 135 9.81 6.69 2.13
N ILE A 136 9.32 5.46 2.30
CA ILE A 136 9.67 4.58 3.43
C ILE A 136 11.15 4.22 3.39
N GLN A 137 11.69 3.87 2.22
CA GLN A 137 13.11 3.56 2.07
C GLN A 137 13.99 4.76 2.47
N SER A 138 13.61 5.98 2.07
CA SER A 138 14.34 7.19 2.47
C SER A 138 14.33 7.44 3.99
N LEU A 139 13.27 7.06 4.70
CA LEU A 139 13.22 7.12 6.16
C LEU A 139 14.06 6.00 6.80
N GLN A 140 13.93 4.78 6.28
CA GLN A 140 14.68 3.62 6.78
C GLN A 140 16.18 3.82 6.63
N GLN A 141 16.67 4.39 5.53
CA GLN A 141 18.10 4.66 5.30
C GLN A 141 18.73 5.65 6.29
N LYS A 142 17.92 6.40 7.05
CA LYS A 142 18.39 7.27 8.14
C LYS A 142 18.65 6.50 9.43
N LYS A 143 18.21 5.24 9.50
CA LYS A 143 18.37 4.35 10.64
C LYS A 143 19.51 3.37 10.31
N VAL A 144 20.45 3.23 11.23
CA VAL A 144 21.54 2.24 11.09
C VAL A 144 20.99 0.88 11.46
N SER A 145 21.17 -0.11 10.59
CA SER A 145 20.76 -1.50 10.83
C SER A 145 21.90 -2.43 10.42
N GLN A 146 22.34 -3.26 11.36
CA GLN A 146 23.40 -4.26 11.20
C GLN A 146 22.87 -5.69 11.22
N THR A 147 21.62 -5.87 11.66
CA THR A 147 20.94 -7.16 11.72
C THR A 147 19.62 -7.14 10.94
N ILE A 148 19.07 -8.33 10.65
CA ILE A 148 17.77 -8.47 10.00
C ILE A 148 16.66 -7.92 10.91
N ASP A 149 16.74 -8.19 12.21
CA ASP A 149 15.78 -7.67 13.18
C ASP A 149 15.81 -6.14 13.24
N GLU A 150 16.99 -5.53 13.24
CA GLU A 150 17.13 -4.08 13.19
C GLU A 150 16.61 -3.49 11.88
N LEU A 151 16.81 -4.17 10.75
CA LEU A 151 16.27 -3.73 9.46
C LEU A 151 14.74 -3.80 9.45
N VAL A 152 14.16 -4.90 9.96
CA VAL A 152 12.71 -5.05 10.08
C VAL A 152 12.13 -3.94 10.95
N ASN A 153 12.67 -3.75 12.14
CA ASN A 153 12.25 -2.69 13.05
C ASN A 153 12.42 -1.30 12.42
N ALA A 154 13.53 -1.05 11.70
CA ALA A 154 13.74 0.23 11.03
C ALA A 154 12.69 0.51 9.95
N VAL A 155 12.23 -0.51 9.21
CA VAL A 155 11.15 -0.38 8.22
C VAL A 155 9.80 -0.15 8.91
N GLU A 156 9.48 -0.93 9.94
CA GLU A 156 8.24 -0.81 10.71
C GLU A 156 8.13 0.58 11.34
N MET A 157 9.17 1.05 12.04
CA MET A 157 9.22 2.40 12.57
C MET A 157 9.08 3.46 11.48
N SER A 158 9.70 3.25 10.31
CA SER A 158 9.60 4.22 9.20
C SER A 158 8.21 4.28 8.60
N PHE A 159 7.49 3.15 8.57
CA PHE A 159 6.10 3.08 8.18
C PHE A 159 5.22 3.83 9.18
N ASP A 160 5.42 3.58 10.49
CA ASP A 160 4.64 4.22 11.55
C ASP A 160 4.88 5.73 11.64
N GLU A 161 6.11 6.19 11.45
CA GLU A 161 6.48 7.61 11.44
C GLU A 161 6.06 8.34 10.15
N PHE A 162 5.65 7.61 9.10
CA PHE A 162 5.34 8.24 7.83
C PHE A 162 4.11 9.15 7.93
N SER A 163 4.29 10.40 7.51
CA SER A 163 3.27 11.44 7.66
C SER A 163 2.04 11.16 6.78
N PRO A 164 0.82 11.20 7.34
CA PRO A 164 -0.42 11.09 6.56
C PRO A 164 -0.55 12.18 5.50
N ILE A 165 -0.05 13.39 5.75
CA ILE A 165 -0.05 14.49 4.76
C ILE A 165 0.86 14.15 3.57
N LYS A 166 2.04 13.59 3.83
CA LYS A 166 2.94 13.12 2.77
C LYS A 166 2.37 11.90 2.03
N SER A 167 1.65 11.02 2.72
CA SER A 167 0.88 9.94 2.09
C SER A 167 -0.17 10.52 1.14
N ASN A 168 -0.95 11.52 1.59
CA ASN A 168 -1.92 12.22 0.75
C ASN A 168 -1.29 12.83 -0.51
N HIS A 169 -0.05 13.34 -0.45
CA HIS A 169 0.63 13.82 -1.65
C HIS A 169 0.78 12.74 -2.72
N ILE A 170 1.04 11.49 -2.34
CA ILE A 170 1.18 10.35 -3.26
C ILE A 170 -0.19 9.99 -3.84
N PHE A 171 -1.23 9.93 -3.02
CA PHE A 171 -2.60 9.69 -3.50
C PHE A 171 -3.10 10.77 -4.45
N LEU A 172 -2.81 12.05 -4.17
CA LEU A 172 -3.09 13.12 -5.11
C LEU A 172 -2.30 12.94 -6.42
N THR A 173 -1.07 12.39 -6.38
CA THR A 173 -0.31 12.11 -7.62
C THR A 173 -0.99 11.00 -8.40
N LEU A 174 -1.43 9.94 -7.72
CA LEU A 174 -2.15 8.83 -8.32
C LEU A 174 -3.39 9.31 -9.09
N GLN A 175 -4.20 10.16 -8.47
CA GLN A 175 -5.40 10.73 -9.12
C GLN A 175 -5.03 11.61 -10.33
N MET A 176 -3.96 12.40 -10.23
CA MET A 176 -3.48 13.21 -11.36
C MET A 176 -2.95 12.33 -12.50
N CYS A 177 -2.30 11.20 -12.20
CA CYS A 177 -1.91 10.23 -13.22
C CYS A 177 -3.15 9.66 -13.92
N MET A 178 -4.20 9.31 -13.17
CA MET A 178 -5.46 8.82 -13.75
C MET A 178 -6.07 9.84 -14.73
N ASP A 179 -6.12 11.12 -14.35
CA ASP A 179 -6.61 12.20 -15.23
C ASP A 179 -5.78 12.32 -16.51
N GLU A 180 -4.46 12.27 -16.41
CA GLU A 180 -3.57 12.38 -17.58
C GLU A 180 -3.64 11.14 -18.48
N ILE A 181 -3.81 9.95 -17.92
CA ILE A 181 -4.04 8.71 -18.67
C ILE A 181 -5.36 8.79 -19.45
N MET A 182 -6.41 9.32 -18.82
CA MET A 182 -7.70 9.55 -19.48
C MET A 182 -7.57 10.51 -20.66
N LYS A 183 -6.90 11.66 -20.48
CA LYS A 183 -6.61 12.62 -21.57
C LYS A 183 -5.79 11.98 -22.70
N ALA A 184 -4.87 11.09 -22.33
CA ALA A 184 -4.02 10.38 -23.27
C ALA A 184 -4.64 9.08 -23.81
N LYS A 185 -5.94 8.83 -23.55
CA LYS A 185 -6.70 7.66 -24.01
C LYS A 185 -6.02 6.32 -23.72
N GLY A 186 -5.50 6.17 -22.50
CA GLY A 186 -4.84 4.94 -22.03
C GLY A 186 -3.36 4.85 -22.35
N SER A 187 -2.76 5.85 -23.01
CA SER A 187 -1.33 5.88 -23.28
C SER A 187 -0.52 6.09 -21.99
N ASN A 188 0.64 5.43 -21.89
CA ASN A 188 1.63 5.65 -20.83
C ASN A 188 2.56 6.84 -21.11
N ARG A 189 2.37 7.54 -22.24
CA ARG A 189 3.15 8.72 -22.63
C ARG A 189 2.42 10.00 -22.24
N PHE A 190 2.51 10.35 -20.97
CA PHE A 190 1.98 11.61 -20.46
C PHE A 190 2.97 12.24 -19.48
N ARG A 191 2.75 13.53 -19.18
CA ARG A 191 3.51 14.23 -18.13
C ARG A 191 2.62 14.33 -16.90
N ILE A 192 3.14 13.90 -15.76
CA ILE A 192 2.42 14.06 -14.50
C ILE A 192 2.21 15.55 -14.25
N SER A 193 0.96 15.97 -14.12
CA SER A 193 0.63 17.35 -13.77
C SER A 193 1.16 17.69 -12.37
N HIS A 194 1.49 18.95 -12.12
CA HIS A 194 2.05 19.40 -10.84
C HIS A 194 1.25 20.58 -10.26
N ILE A 195 0.52 20.35 -9.17
CA ILE A 195 -0.29 21.38 -8.47
C ILE A 195 0.46 22.08 -7.32
N LYS A 196 1.80 22.03 -7.30
CA LYS A 196 2.63 22.63 -6.23
C LYS A 196 2.16 22.24 -4.81
N LYS A 197 1.91 20.95 -4.57
CA LYS A 197 1.34 20.39 -3.32
C LYS A 197 1.93 20.97 -2.04
N LYS A 198 3.26 21.11 -1.96
CA LYS A 198 3.97 21.71 -0.81
C LYS A 198 3.56 23.16 -0.52
N VAL A 199 3.22 23.94 -1.54
CA VAL A 199 2.75 25.33 -1.40
C VAL A 199 1.33 25.31 -0.85
N LEU A 200 0.45 24.50 -1.45
CA LEU A 200 -0.93 24.33 -1.00
C LEU A 200 -0.99 23.83 0.45
N GLU A 201 -0.11 22.91 0.83
CA GLU A 201 0.03 22.42 2.20
C GLU A 201 0.34 23.56 3.17
N ARG A 202 1.35 24.39 2.88
CA ARG A 202 1.73 25.55 3.72
C ARG A 202 0.62 26.59 3.83
N GLN A 203 -0.23 26.70 2.80
CA GLN A 203 -1.36 27.63 2.79
C GLN A 203 -2.61 27.06 3.45
N GLY A 204 -2.59 25.80 3.93
CA GLY A 204 -3.79 25.15 4.44
C GLY A 204 -4.86 24.96 3.35
N GLN A 205 -4.44 24.78 2.10
CA GLN A 205 -5.28 24.64 0.90
C GLN A 205 -5.03 23.34 0.14
N LEU A 206 -4.15 22.45 0.63
CA LEU A 206 -3.94 21.14 0.02
C LEU A 206 -5.27 20.36 0.02
N PRO A 207 -5.75 19.88 -1.14
CA PRO A 207 -6.99 19.12 -1.22
C PRO A 207 -6.81 17.68 -0.70
N THR A 208 -7.92 17.04 -0.34
CA THR A 208 -7.96 15.62 0.07
C THR A 208 -8.18 14.69 -1.13
N ASN A 209 -8.68 15.21 -2.24
CA ASN A 209 -8.83 14.51 -3.51
C ASN A 209 -8.70 15.49 -4.69
N VAL A 210 -8.41 14.98 -5.88
CA VAL A 210 -8.49 15.71 -7.13
C VAL A 210 -9.84 15.43 -7.76
N SER A 211 -10.55 16.48 -8.20
CA SER A 211 -11.78 16.36 -8.98
C SER A 211 -11.43 16.01 -10.42
N CYS A 212 -12.04 14.96 -10.96
CA CYS A 212 -11.99 14.65 -12.38
C CYS A 212 -13.07 15.45 -13.14
N ASP A 213 -12.73 15.97 -14.31
CA ASP A 213 -13.68 16.66 -15.20
C ASP A 213 -14.71 15.65 -15.75
N SER A 214 -16.00 15.91 -15.53
CA SER A 214 -17.08 15.06 -16.01
C SER A 214 -17.13 14.96 -17.54
N ASN A 215 -16.73 16.01 -18.26
CA ASN A 215 -16.66 15.98 -19.72
C ASN A 215 -15.56 15.03 -20.20
N LEU A 216 -14.41 15.03 -19.53
CA LEU A 216 -13.33 14.11 -19.81
C LEU A 216 -13.77 12.65 -19.57
N VAL A 217 -14.47 12.39 -18.47
CA VAL A 217 -15.02 11.05 -18.20
C VAL A 217 -15.95 10.62 -19.33
N GLN A 218 -16.88 11.50 -19.74
CA GLN A 218 -17.80 11.18 -20.82
C GLN A 218 -17.09 10.98 -22.17
N GLU A 219 -16.06 11.77 -22.48
CA GLU A 219 -15.24 11.58 -23.68
C GLU A 219 -14.55 10.21 -23.68
N VAL A 220 -13.96 9.80 -22.56
CA VAL A 220 -13.31 8.50 -22.44
C VAL A 220 -14.33 7.37 -22.56
N LEU A 221 -15.50 7.49 -21.91
CA LEU A 221 -16.58 6.51 -22.06
C LEU A 221 -17.02 6.37 -23.51
N ASN A 222 -17.16 7.49 -24.23
CA ASN A 222 -17.51 7.48 -25.65
C ASN A 222 -16.41 6.89 -26.54
N PHE A 223 -15.14 6.98 -26.13
CA PHE A 223 -14.01 6.37 -26.84
C PHE A 223 -13.90 4.86 -26.62
N LEU A 224 -14.36 4.36 -25.46
CA LEU A 224 -14.31 2.94 -25.11
C LEU A 224 -15.50 2.13 -25.66
N ASN A 225 -16.63 2.80 -25.94
CA ASN A 225 -17.83 2.21 -26.54
C ASN A 225 -17.77 2.23 -28.06
#